data_AF-A0AA91EIQ6-F1
#
_entry.id   AF-A0AA91EIQ6-F1
#
_cell.length_a   1.000
_cell.length_b   1.000
_cell.length_c   1.000
_cell.angle_alpha   90.00
_cell.angle_beta   90.00
_cell.angle_gamma   90.00
#
_symmetry.space_group_name_H-M   'P 1'
#
loop_
_entity.id
_entity.type
_entity.pdbx_description
1 polymer ?
#
loop_
_entity_poly.entity_id
_entity_poly.type
_entity_poly.pdbx_seq_one_letter_code
_entity_poly.pdbx_strand_id
1 'polypeptide(L)'
;MQIALVAAFMSGWAQSLFSGSNFGGLSGVVYALMGYVWWCGERAPQMGINMPRGLMVFSVLWLVAGHFDWFGMSVANGAHIAGLVIGLLMAFWDAHHQRKTSA
;
A
#
# COMPACT_ATOMS: atom_id res chain seq x y z
N MET A 1 -1.56 -4.86 -13.33
CA MET A 1 -0.39 -4.09 -13.83
C MET A 1 -0.44 -2.61 -13.43
N GLN A 2 -1.58 -1.93 -13.52
CA GLN A 2 -1.69 -0.48 -13.25
C GLN A 2 -1.31 -0.08 -11.80
N ILE A 3 -1.80 -0.80 -10.79
CA ILE A 3 -1.45 -0.54 -9.37
C ILE A 3 0.06 -0.60 -9.14
N ALA A 4 0.76 -1.57 -9.74
CA ALA A 4 2.20 -1.73 -9.55
C ALA A 4 2.99 -0.54 -10.14
N LEU A 5 2.60 -0.04 -11.32
CA LEU A 5 3.27 1.10 -11.95
C LEU A 5 3.03 2.40 -11.16
N VAL A 6 1.78 2.66 -10.78
CA VAL A 6 1.44 3.85 -9.98
C VAL A 6 2.12 3.78 -8.62
N ALA A 7 2.08 2.63 -7.95
CA ALA A 7 2.71 2.45 -6.66
C ALA A 7 4.23 2.58 -6.72
N ALA A 8 4.90 1.98 -7.72
CA ALA A 8 6.35 2.09 -7.88
C ALA A 8 6.78 3.55 -8.07
N PHE A 9 6.08 4.29 -8.93
CA PHE A 9 6.37 5.70 -9.17
C PHE A 9 6.08 6.57 -7.94
N MET A 10 4.89 6.44 -7.34
CA MET A 10 4.47 7.27 -6.19
C MET A 10 5.27 6.98 -4.93
N SER A 11 5.54 5.71 -4.61
CA SER A 11 6.35 5.36 -3.43
C SER A 11 7.81 5.76 -3.59
N GLY A 12 8.37 5.58 -4.79
CA GLY A 12 9.73 6.03 -5.06
C GLY A 12 9.85 7.56 -5.03
N TRP A 13 8.91 8.27 -5.64
CA TRP A 13 8.88 9.73 -5.59
C TRP A 13 8.74 10.24 -4.15
N ALA A 14 7.80 9.70 -3.37
CA ALA A 14 7.62 10.09 -1.97
C ALA A 14 8.89 9.86 -1.15
N GLN A 15 9.56 8.70 -1.30
CA GLN A 15 10.81 8.40 -0.61
C GLN A 15 11.94 9.37 -1.00
N SER A 16 12.01 9.74 -2.28
CA SER A 16 13.04 10.66 -2.78
C SER A 16 12.99 12.05 -2.13
N LEU A 17 11.79 12.50 -1.73
CA LEU A 17 11.60 13.80 -1.07
C LEU A 17 12.15 13.83 0.36
N PHE A 18 12.22 12.70 1.06
CA PHE A 18 12.59 12.64 2.48
C PHE A 18 13.97 12.06 2.74
N SER A 19 14.50 11.22 1.84
CA SER A 19 15.73 10.45 2.13
C SER A 19 16.74 10.43 0.97
N GLY A 20 16.55 11.27 -0.05
CA GLY A 20 17.41 11.29 -1.24
C GLY A 20 17.18 10.09 -2.17
N SER A 21 18.07 9.87 -3.15
CA SER A 21 17.90 8.86 -4.21
C SER A 21 18.47 7.47 -3.90
N ASN A 22 19.17 7.30 -2.77
CA ASN A 22 19.79 6.02 -2.39
C ASN A 22 18.78 5.11 -1.68
N PHE A 23 17.72 4.74 -2.39
CA PHE A 23 16.74 3.74 -1.96
C PHE A 23 16.37 2.86 -3.16
N GLY A 24 15.84 1.67 -2.87
CA GLY A 24 15.36 0.76 -3.89
C GLY A 24 14.62 -0.41 -3.27
N GLY A 25 13.73 -1.02 -4.05
CA GLY A 25 13.01 -2.22 -3.64
C GLY A 25 11.52 -2.18 -4.02
N LEU A 26 10.91 -3.36 -3.97
CA LEU A 26 9.49 -3.55 -4.31
C LEU A 26 8.55 -3.34 -3.12
N SER A 27 9.08 -3.03 -1.94
CA SER A 27 8.31 -3.00 -0.70
C SER A 27 7.21 -1.93 -0.69
N GLY A 28 7.43 -0.76 -1.30
CA GLY A 28 6.37 0.24 -1.51
C GLY A 28 5.21 -0.28 -2.37
N VAL A 29 5.52 -1.06 -3.41
CA VAL A 29 4.51 -1.72 -4.27
C VAL A 29 3.74 -2.79 -3.47
N VAL A 30 4.44 -3.56 -2.64
CA VAL A 30 3.80 -4.55 -1.76
C VAL A 30 2.81 -3.87 -0.81
N TYR A 31 3.18 -2.77 -0.15
CA TYR A 31 2.26 -2.03 0.71
C TYR A 31 1.04 -1.49 -0.04
N ALA A 32 1.20 -1.06 -1.29
CA ALA A 32 0.06 -0.68 -2.13
C ALA A 32 -0.88 -1.86 -2.43
N LEU A 33 -0.34 -3.03 -2.76
CA LEU A 33 -1.14 -4.23 -2.97
C LEU A 33 -1.86 -4.67 -1.68
N MET A 34 -1.18 -4.61 -0.53
CA MET A 34 -1.79 -4.94 0.76
C MET A 34 -2.95 -4.01 1.07
N GLY A 35 -2.78 -2.68 0.91
CA GLY A 35 -3.85 -1.71 1.09
C GLY A 35 -5.03 -1.95 0.15
N TYR A 36 -4.74 -2.21 -1.12
CA TYR A 36 -5.77 -2.44 -2.13
C TYR A 36 -6.61 -3.68 -1.83
N VAL A 37 -5.94 -4.83 -1.67
CA VAL A 37 -6.60 -6.13 -1.45
C VAL A 37 -7.36 -6.15 -0.12
N TRP A 38 -6.80 -5.53 0.93
CA TRP A 38 -7.48 -5.43 2.22
C TRP A 38 -8.76 -4.60 2.12
N TRP A 39 -8.71 -3.43 1.48
CA TRP A 39 -9.91 -2.60 1.28
C TRP A 39 -10.99 -3.34 0.49
N CYS A 40 -10.60 -3.99 -0.61
CA CYS A 40 -11.53 -4.77 -1.42
C CYS A 40 -12.18 -5.89 -0.60
N GLY A 41 -11.41 -6.62 0.20
CA GLY A 41 -11.95 -7.68 1.07
C GLY A 41 -12.97 -7.17 2.10
N GLU A 42 -12.73 -6.01 2.71
CA GLU A 42 -13.60 -5.46 3.75
C GLU A 42 -14.81 -4.67 3.20
N ARG A 43 -14.66 -3.99 2.04
CA ARG A 43 -15.66 -3.02 1.54
C ARG A 43 -16.22 -3.31 0.15
N ALA A 44 -15.59 -4.22 -0.60
CA ALA A 44 -16.05 -4.66 -1.92
C ALA A 44 -15.89 -6.18 -2.12
N PRO A 45 -16.54 -7.04 -1.29
CA PRO A 45 -16.39 -8.50 -1.37
C PRO A 45 -16.70 -9.07 -2.76
N GLN A 46 -17.55 -8.39 -3.54
CA GLN A 46 -17.90 -8.75 -4.92
C GLN A 46 -16.69 -8.80 -5.87
N MET A 47 -15.57 -8.17 -5.51
CA MET A 47 -14.33 -8.22 -6.29
C MET A 47 -13.55 -9.54 -6.15
N GLY A 48 -13.95 -10.43 -5.23
CA GLY A 48 -13.37 -11.78 -5.10
C GLY A 48 -11.94 -11.83 -4.58
N ILE A 49 -11.37 -10.71 -4.16
CA ILE A 49 -10.03 -10.62 -3.56
C ILE A 49 -10.15 -10.21 -2.09
N ASN A 50 -9.36 -10.83 -1.23
CA ASN A 50 -9.32 -10.50 0.19
C ASN A 50 -7.92 -10.72 0.77
N MET A 51 -7.67 -10.11 1.92
CA MET A 51 -6.46 -10.33 2.71
C MET A 51 -6.88 -10.68 4.14
N PRO A 52 -6.28 -11.71 4.76
CA PRO A 52 -6.54 -12.01 6.16
C PRO A 52 -6.28 -10.78 7.04
N ARG A 53 -7.23 -10.45 7.92
CA ARG A 53 -7.12 -9.27 8.80
C ARG A 53 -5.84 -9.28 9.64
N GLY A 54 -5.40 -10.47 10.08
CA GLY A 54 -4.15 -10.64 10.82
C GLY A 54 -2.91 -10.19 10.02
N LEU A 55 -2.87 -10.43 8.71
CA LEU A 55 -1.78 -9.95 7.85
C LEU A 55 -1.75 -8.42 7.74
N MET A 56 -2.91 -7.77 7.72
CA MET A 56 -3.00 -6.31 7.67
C MET A 56 -2.55 -5.69 8.99
N VAL A 57 -2.99 -6.26 10.11
CA VAL A 57 -2.56 -5.83 11.44
C VAL A 57 -1.04 -5.99 11.55
N PHE A 58 -0.52 -7.15 11.16
CA PHE A 58 0.92 -7.39 11.16
C PHE A 58 1.69 -6.39 10.29
N SER A 59 1.23 -6.08 9.07
CA SER A 59 1.92 -5.13 8.20
C SER A 59 1.90 -3.70 8.73
N VAL A 60 0.80 -3.26 9.34
CA VAL A 60 0.74 -1.94 9.99
C VAL A 60 1.66 -1.90 11.21
N LEU A 61 1.67 -2.94 12.04
CA LEU A 61 2.58 -3.03 13.19
C LEU A 61 4.05 -3.04 12.73
N TRP A 62 4.37 -3.77 11.67
CA TRP A 62 5.70 -3.81 11.08
C TRP A 62 6.12 -2.43 10.54
N LEU A 63 5.20 -1.72 9.88
CA LEU A 63 5.42 -0.35 9.40
C LEU A 63 5.69 0.61 10.56
N VAL A 64 4.92 0.54 11.63
CA VAL A 64 5.11 1.39 12.82
C VAL A 64 6.45 1.07 13.49
N ALA A 65 6.78 -0.20 13.67
CA ALA A 65 8.06 -0.61 14.25
C ALA A 65 9.26 -0.17 13.39
N GLY A 66 9.13 -0.23 12.06
CA GLY A 66 10.10 0.31 11.12
C GLY A 66 10.23 1.84 11.18
N HIS A 67 9.11 2.56 11.38
CA HIS A 67 9.10 4.02 11.53
C HIS A 67 9.90 4.50 12.74
N PHE A 68 9.85 3.77 13.85
CA PHE A 68 10.60 4.09 15.07
C PHE A 68 12.03 3.51 15.10
N ASP A 69 12.50 2.92 13.99
CA ASP A 69 13.82 2.29 13.88
C ASP A 69 14.11 1.26 14.98
N TRP A 70 13.09 0.50 15.42
CA TRP A 70 13.26 -0.49 16.50
C TRP A 70 14.29 -1.58 16.09
N PHE A 71 14.42 -1.84 14.78
CA PHE A 71 15.31 -2.89 14.28
C PHE A 71 16.67 -2.39 13.79
N GLY A 72 16.99 -1.10 13.93
CA GLY A 72 18.28 -0.52 13.49
C GLY A 72 18.53 -0.66 11.99
N MET A 73 17.45 -0.74 11.20
CA MET A 73 17.50 -0.89 9.74
C MET A 73 16.97 0.39 9.13
N SER A 74 17.70 0.97 8.16
CA SER A 74 17.23 2.10 7.36
C SER A 74 16.06 1.66 6.46
N VAL A 75 14.86 1.58 7.03
CA VAL A 75 13.64 1.22 6.32
C VAL A 75 13.14 2.46 5.57
N ALA A 76 12.86 2.31 4.28
CA ALA A 76 12.22 3.32 3.44
C ALA A 76 10.74 3.51 3.83
N ASN A 77 10.49 3.99 5.05
CA ASN A 77 9.16 4.09 5.64
C ASN A 77 8.25 5.05 4.84
N GLY A 78 8.83 6.09 4.22
CA GLY A 78 8.09 6.99 3.32
C GLY A 78 7.52 6.24 2.12
N ALA A 79 8.30 5.35 1.50
CA ALA A 79 7.84 4.50 0.41
C ALA A 79 6.69 3.57 0.83
N HIS A 80 6.78 2.98 2.02
CA HIS A 80 5.77 2.04 2.54
C HIS A 80 4.45 2.73 2.85
N ILE A 81 4.51 3.86 3.55
CA ILE A 81 3.32 4.68 3.86
C ILE A 81 2.66 5.18 2.58
N ALA A 82 3.44 5.76 1.67
CA ALA A 82 2.92 6.26 0.39
C ALA A 82 2.30 5.12 -0.42
N GLY A 83 2.97 3.97 -0.50
CA GLY A 83 2.43 2.77 -1.15
C GLY A 83 1.07 2.38 -0.57
N LEU A 84 0.98 2.22 0.76
CA LEU A 84 -0.25 1.83 1.44
C LEU A 84 -1.41 2.78 1.16
N VAL A 85 -1.17 4.09 1.27
CA VAL A 85 -2.18 5.13 1.03
C VAL A 85 -2.67 5.08 -0.42
N ILE A 86 -1.75 4.98 -1.39
CA ILE A 86 -2.10 4.87 -2.82
C ILE A 86 -2.95 3.62 -3.08
N GLY A 87 -2.57 2.48 -2.49
CA GLY A 87 -3.33 1.23 -2.59
C GLY A 87 -4.77 1.37 -2.10
N LEU A 88 -4.97 1.98 -0.93
CA LEU A 88 -6.29 2.24 -0.36
C LEU A 88 -7.13 3.18 -1.22
N LEU A 89 -6.53 4.26 -1.75
CA LEU A 89 -7.22 5.22 -2.61
C LEU A 89 -7.65 4.60 -3.95
N MET A 90 -6.79 3.78 -4.56
CA MET A 90 -7.13 3.06 -5.79
C MET A 90 -8.27 2.06 -5.56
N ALA A 91 -8.25 1.31 -4.45
CA ALA A 91 -9.33 0.38 -4.14
C ALA A 91 -10.65 1.10 -3.85
N PHE A 92 -10.60 2.25 -3.18
CA PHE A 92 -11.77 3.10 -2.99
C PHE A 92 -12.36 3.54 -4.33
N TRP A 93 -11.53 4.07 -5.24
CA TRP A 93 -11.96 4.50 -6.57
C TRP A 93 -12.61 3.36 -7.35
N ASP A 94 -11.94 2.21 -7.47
CA ASP A 94 -12.42 1.06 -8.22
C ASP A 94 -13.72 0.50 -7.64
N ALA A 95 -13.81 0.38 -6.32
CA ALA A 95 -15.02 -0.07 -5.64
C ALA A 95 -16.23 0.86 -5.90
N HIS A 96 -16.00 2.17 -5.95
CA HIS A 96 -17.05 3.15 -6.27
C HIS A 96 -17.50 3.09 -7.73
N HIS A 97 -16.58 2.85 -8.66
CA HIS A 97 -16.93 2.71 -10.08
C HIS A 97 -17.69 1.42 -10.38
N GLN A 98 -17.32 0.30 -9.76
CA GLN A 98 -18.05 -0.96 -9.95
C GLN A 98 -19.48 -0.91 -9.41
N ARG A 99 -19.71 -0.21 -8.28
CA ARG A 99 -21.08 -0.01 -7.76
C ARG A 99 -21.97 0.76 -8.72
N LYS A 100 -21.44 1.73 -9.46
CA LYS A 100 -22.20 2.52 -10.44
C LYS A 100 -22.56 1.75 -11.71
N THR A 101 -21.76 0.75 -12.08
CA THR A 101 -22.00 -0.07 -13.29
C THR A 101 -22.95 -1.24 -13.04
N SER A 102 -23.19 -1.61 -11.79
CA SER A 102 -24.06 -2.72 -11.40
C SER A 102 -25.46 -2.29 -10.91
N ALA A 103 -25.75 -0.99 -10.96
CA ALA A 103 -27.04 -0.38 -10.62
C ALA A 103 -27.74 0.11 -11.89
#